data_AF-A0A386WEH0-F1
#
_entry.id   AF-A0A386WEH0-F1
#
_cell.length_a   1.000
_cell.length_b   1.000
_cell.length_c   1.000
_cell.angle_alpha   90.00
_cell.angle_beta   90.00
_cell.angle_gamma   90.00
#
_symmetry.space_group_name_H-M   'P 1'
#
loop_
_entity.id
_entity.type
_entity.pdbx_description
1 polymer ?
#
loop_
_entity_poly.entity_id
_entity_poly.type
_entity_poly.pdbx_seq_one_letter_code
_entity_poly.pdbx_strand_id
1 'polypeptide(L)' 'MRVQPTKKDKGLTLTITVTAYDNGMVEVDGIPINAAPSYDQADGWLGAAEVAVATIGEFRRQAAKRKATQQQG' A
#
# COMPACT_ATOMS: atom_id res chain seq x y z
N MET A 1 1.22 -3.94 -3.45
CA MET A 1 0.63 -2.77 -4.13
C MET A 1 -0.38 -3.20 -5.18
N ARG A 2 -1.67 -3.10 -4.84
CA ARG A 2 -2.79 -3.43 -5.75
C ARG A 2 -3.35 -2.14 -6.35
N VAL A 3 -3.00 -1.87 -7.61
CA VAL A 3 -3.48 -0.71 -8.38
C VAL A 3 -4.37 -1.18 -9.52
N GLN A 4 -5.55 -0.56 -9.66
CA GLN A 4 -6.51 -0.88 -10.71
C GLN A 4 -7.03 0.40 -11.37
N PRO A 5 -7.44 0.37 -12.65
CA PRO A 5 -8.16 1.48 -13.25
C PRO A 5 -9.49 1.74 -12.55
N THR A 6 -9.94 3.00 -12.54
CA THR A 6 -11.31 3.33 -12.12
C THR A 6 -12.32 2.87 -13.17
N LYS A 7 -13.62 2.88 -12.80
CA LYS A 7 -14.70 2.67 -13.76
C LYS A 7 -14.52 3.60 -14.97
N LYS A 8 -14.69 3.06 -16.17
CA LYS A 8 -14.50 3.76 -17.46
C LYS A 8 -13.05 4.23 -17.73
N ASP A 9 -12.07 3.66 -17.04
CA ASP A 9 -10.63 3.90 -17.24
C ASP A 9 -10.25 5.41 -17.14
N LYS A 10 -10.90 6.14 -16.23
CA LYS A 10 -10.68 7.59 -16.04
C LYS A 10 -9.69 7.94 -14.93
N GLY A 11 -9.05 6.95 -14.32
CA GLY A 11 -8.13 7.15 -13.21
C GLY A 11 -7.57 5.83 -12.71
N LEU A 12 -6.92 5.88 -11.55
CA LEU A 12 -6.40 4.70 -10.85
C LEU A 12 -6.95 4.67 -9.42
N THR A 13 -7.12 3.47 -8.89
CA THR A 13 -7.47 3.16 -7.50
C THR A 13 -6.34 2.35 -6.90
N LEU A 14 -5.84 2.80 -5.75
CA LEU A 14 -4.93 2.03 -4.89
C LEU A 14 -5.73 1.40 -3.76
N THR A 15 -5.50 0.11 -3.51
CA THR A 15 -5.96 -0.56 -2.30
C THR A 15 -4.74 -1.04 -1.53
N ILE A 16 -4.67 -0.65 -0.25
CA ILE A 16 -3.73 -1.18 0.74
C ILE A 16 -4.58 -1.92 1.77
N THR A 17 -4.28 -3.19 2.01
CA THR A 17 -4.95 -3.98 3.06
C THR A 17 -4.00 -4.14 4.24
N VAL A 18 -4.43 -3.76 5.43
CA VAL A 18 -3.71 -4.02 6.69
C VAL A 18 -4.51 -5.04 7.49
N THR A 19 -3.87 -6.13 7.89
CA THR A 19 -4.48 -7.19 8.72
C THR A 19 -3.74 -7.24 10.04
N ALA A 20 -4.48 -7.15 11.14
CA ALA A 20 -3.96 -7.39 12.49
C ALA A 20 -4.48 -8.73 12.99
N TYR A 21 -3.58 -9.55 13.54
CA TYR A 21 -3.89 -10.86 14.08
C TYR A 21 -3.86 -10.83 15.61
N ASP A 22 -4.65 -11.69 16.24
CA ASP A 22 -4.76 -11.77 17.72
C ASP A 22 -3.43 -12.09 18.42
N ASN A 23 -2.46 -12.65 17.70
CA ASN A 23 -1.12 -12.95 18.20
C ASN A 23 -0.15 -11.74 18.13
N GLY A 24 -0.61 -10.56 17.72
CA GLY A 24 0.20 -9.35 17.59
C GLY A 24 0.96 -9.21 16.25
N MET A 25 0.77 -10.15 15.33
CA MET A 25 1.30 -10.02 13.97
C MET A 25 0.50 -8.98 13.18
N VAL A 26 1.21 -8.18 12.39
CA VAL A 26 0.62 -7.23 11.43
C VAL A 26 1.07 -7.61 10.02
N GLU A 27 0.13 -7.67 9.09
CA GLU A 27 0.38 -7.88 7.67
C GLU A 27 -0.07 -6.67 6.85
N VAL A 28 0.66 -6.37 5.77
CA VAL A 28 0.26 -5.40 4.75
C VAL A 28 0.24 -6.07 3.38
N ASP A 29 -0.88 -5.98 2.67
CA ASP A 29 -1.13 -6.63 1.38
C ASP A 29 -0.88 -8.16 1.37
N GLY A 30 -0.97 -8.81 2.54
CA GLY A 30 -0.68 -10.23 2.75
C GLY A 30 0.80 -10.55 3.02
N ILE A 31 1.60 -9.53 3.37
CA ILE A 31 3.02 -9.67 3.71
C ILE A 31 3.18 -9.33 5.20
N PRO A 32 3.68 -10.27 6.04
CA PRO A 32 3.98 -10.00 7.45
C PRO A 32 5.06 -8.94 7.62
N ILE A 33 4.80 -7.96 8.50
CA ILE A 33 5.70 -6.83 8.75
C ILE A 33 6.64 -7.09 9.94
N ASN A 34 6.17 -7.76 10.99
CA ASN A 34 6.90 -7.98 12.23
C ASN A 34 7.17 -9.47 12.52
N ALA A 35 7.78 -10.21 11.59
CA ALA A 35 7.93 -11.68 11.63
C ALA A 35 8.88 -12.29 12.71
N ALA A 36 9.26 -11.54 13.74
CA ALA A 36 10.17 -12.01 14.80
C ALA A 36 9.40 -12.66 15.98
N PRO A 37 10.00 -13.63 16.71
CA PRO A 37 9.32 -14.41 17.75
C PRO A 37 8.88 -13.59 18.98
N SER A 38 9.40 -12.38 19.18
CA SER A 38 8.91 -11.41 20.15
C SER A 38 8.20 -10.28 19.38
N TYR A 39 6.91 -10.45 19.11
CA TYR A 39 6.11 -9.43 18.43
C TYR A 39 6.02 -8.18 19.31
N ASP A 40 6.87 -7.18 19.07
CA ASP A 40 6.54 -5.83 19.48
C ASP A 40 5.45 -5.32 18.52
N GLN A 41 4.25 -5.14 19.06
CA GLN A 41 3.12 -4.66 18.29
C GLN A 41 3.35 -3.21 17.82
N ALA A 42 4.05 -2.39 18.60
CA ALA A 42 4.34 -1.01 18.21
C ALA A 42 5.20 -0.97 16.95
N ASP A 43 6.21 -1.85 16.85
CA ASP A 43 7.06 -1.98 15.67
C ASP A 43 6.27 -2.46 14.43
N GLY A 44 5.32 -3.39 14.62
CA GLY A 44 4.44 -3.86 13.55
C GLY A 44 3.56 -2.76 12.95
N TRP A 45 2.97 -1.92 13.82
CA TRP A 45 2.16 -0.78 13.38
C TRP A 45 3.00 0.31 12.71
N LEU A 46 4.19 0.60 13.25
CA LEU A 46 5.12 1.57 12.65
C LEU A 46 5.54 1.11 11.25
N GLY A 47 6.00 -0.13 11.11
CA GLY A 47 6.38 -0.69 9.81
C GLY A 47 5.21 -0.70 8.80
N ALA A 48 3.99 -1.00 9.26
CA ALA A 48 2.82 -0.95 8.40
C ALA A 48 2.54 0.48 7.89
N ALA A 49 2.70 1.49 8.74
CA ALA A 49 2.56 2.90 8.36
C ALA A 49 3.62 3.32 7.34
N GLU A 50 4.89 2.94 7.56
CA GLU A 50 5.99 3.23 6.63
C GLU A 50 5.75 2.62 5.25
N VAL A 51 5.33 1.34 5.20
CA VAL A 51 4.99 0.66 3.96
C VAL A 51 3.80 1.34 3.27
N ALA A 52 2.77 1.74 4.01
CA ALA A 52 1.62 2.43 3.44
C ALA A 52 2.01 3.79 2.83
N VAL A 53 2.81 4.60 3.54
CA VAL A 53 3.29 5.90 3.06
C VAL A 53 4.16 5.73 1.81
N ALA A 54 5.10 4.78 1.81
CA ALA A 54 5.93 4.49 0.65
C ALA A 54 5.08 4.07 -0.57
N THR A 55 4.07 3.24 -0.35
CA THR A 55 3.14 2.77 -1.39
C THR A 55 2.32 3.92 -1.96
N ILE A 56 1.82 4.83 -1.13
CA ILE A 56 1.11 6.04 -1.56
C ILE A 56 2.04 6.94 -2.39
N GLY A 57 3.29 7.10 -1.98
CA GLY A 57 4.30 7.87 -2.70
C GLY A 57 4.55 7.34 -4.11
N GLU A 58 4.67 6.02 -4.26
CA GLU A 58 4.78 5.37 -5.57
C GLU A 58 3.49 5.51 -6.39
N PHE A 59 2.32 5.29 -5.78
CA PHE A 59 1.04 5.44 -6.46
C PHE A 59 0.84 6.86 -7.03
N ARG A 60 1.25 7.90 -6.28
CA ARG A 60 1.25 9.29 -6.77
C ARG A 60 2.08 9.43 -8.05
N ARG A 61 3.27 8.83 -8.11
CA ARG A 61 4.13 8.88 -9.31
C ARG A 61 3.45 8.21 -10.51
N GLN A 62 2.78 7.08 -10.30
CA GLN A 62 2.05 6.39 -11.36
C GLN A 62 0.84 7.19 -11.86
N ALA A 63 0.07 7.78 -10.95
CA ALA A 63 -1.05 8.64 -11.31
C ALA A 63 -0.59 9.87 -12.13
N ALA A 64 0.53 10.50 -11.73
CA ALA A 64 1.12 11.60 -12.47
C ALA A 64 1.59 11.19 -13.87
N LYS A 65 2.28 10.04 -13.98
CA LYS A 65 2.72 9.49 -15.27
C LYS A 65 1.54 9.23 -16.21
N ARG A 66 0.46 8.62 -15.71
CA ARG A 66 -0.77 8.38 -16.48
C ARG A 66 -1.36 9.68 -17.03
N LYS A 67 -1.45 10.72 -16.20
CA LYS A 67 -1.95 12.04 -16.63
C LYS A 67 -1.11 12.63 -17.75
N ALA A 68 0.22 12.54 -17.66
CA ALA A 68 1.12 13.05 -18.70
C ALA A 68 0.94 12.31 -20.04
N THR A 69 0.82 10.98 -20.01
CA THR A 69 0.57 10.18 -21.23
C THR A 69 -0.77 10.51 -21.88
N GLN A 70 -1.83 10.76 -21.09
CA GLN A 70 -3.15 11.14 -21.62
C GLN A 70 -3.20 12.56 -22.22
N GLN A 71 -2.22 13.44 -21.93
CA GLN A 71 -2.16 14.79 -22.49
C GLN A 71 -1.36 14.86 -23.80
N GLN A 72 -0.64 13.79 -24.16
CA GLN A 72 0.24 13.73 -25.32
C GLN A 72 -0.33 12.94 -26.50
N GLY A 73 -1.49 12.29 -26.34
CA GLY A 73 -2.22 11.58 -27.39
C GLY A 73 -3.62 12.16 -27.56
#